data_AF-T1HQL7-F1
#
_entry.id   AF-T1HQL7-F1
#
_cell.length_a   1.000
_cell.length_b   1.000
_cell.length_c   1.000
_cell.angle_alpha   90.00
_cell.angle_beta   90.00
_cell.angle_gamma   90.00
#
_symmetry.space_group_name_H-M   'P 1'
#
loop_
_entity.id
_entity.type
_entity.pdbx_description
1 polymer ?
#
loop_
_entity_poly.entity_id
_entity_poly.type
_entity_poly.pdbx_seq_one_letter_code
_entity_poly.pdbx_strand_id
1 'polypeptide(L)' 'MSPVAFKCRLCGKTVSNKWHHAHSHWSATVACPYCPHVYTRKDNLKYHIKAKHSIGSHLIPYLQTMSEQYKQQIQF' A
#
# COMPACT_ATOMS: atom_id res chain seq x y z
N MET A 1 -9.09 -12.94 29.81
CA MET A 1 -8.33 -11.72 29.43
C MET A 1 -9.16 -10.95 28.42
N SER A 2 -9.50 -9.68 28.68
CA SER A 2 -10.24 -8.88 27.69
C SER A 2 -9.36 -8.60 26.46
N PRO A 3 -9.91 -8.60 25.23
CA PRO A 3 -9.15 -8.27 24.04
C PRO A 3 -8.56 -6.86 24.16
N VAL A 4 -7.26 -6.71 23.90
CA VAL A 4 -6.63 -5.39 23.85
C VAL A 4 -7.29 -4.59 22.72
N ALA A 5 -7.85 -3.44 23.08
CA ALA A 5 -8.53 -2.54 22.16
C ALA A 5 -7.79 -1.20 22.07
N PHE A 6 -7.70 -0.66 20.86
CA PHE A 6 -6.99 0.57 20.54
C PHE A 6 -7.97 1.61 20.01
N LYS A 7 -7.96 2.82 20.59
CA LYS A 7 -8.75 3.95 20.08
C LYS A 7 -7.95 4.70 19.01
N CYS A 8 -8.51 4.81 17.82
CA CYS A 8 -7.92 5.59 16.74
C CYS A 8 -8.06 7.09 17.00
N ARG A 9 -6.96 7.85 16.86
CA ARG A 9 -6.96 9.31 17.04
C ARG A 9 -7.51 10.08 15.83
N LEU A 10 -7.55 9.45 14.65
CA LEU A 10 -8.02 10.09 13.41
C LEU A 10 -9.54 10.07 13.29
N CYS A 11 -10.19 8.95 13.66
CA CYS A 11 -11.63 8.78 13.52
C CYS A 11 -12.36 8.34 14.79
N GLY A 12 -11.65 8.21 15.92
CA GLY A 12 -12.25 7.86 17.22
C GLY A 12 -12.67 6.41 17.40
N LYS A 13 -12.59 5.55 16.37
CA LYS A 13 -13.02 4.14 16.44
C LYS A 13 -12.12 3.33 17.37
N THR A 14 -12.74 2.44 18.16
CA THR A 14 -12.04 1.42 18.95
C THR A 14 -11.91 0.14 18.14
N VAL A 15 -10.69 -0.35 17.95
CA VAL A 15 -10.37 -1.52 17.11
C VAL A 15 -9.45 -2.49 17.84
N SER A 16 -9.52 -3.78 17.52
CA SER A 16 -8.60 -4.80 18.07
C SER A 16 -7.24 -4.83 17.37
N ASN A 17 -7.16 -4.32 16.12
CA ASN A 17 -5.92 -4.27 15.35
C ASN A 17 -5.70 -2.88 14.74
N LYS A 18 -4.83 -2.09 15.37
CA LYS A 18 -4.51 -0.73 14.93
C LYS A 18 -3.83 -0.66 13.55
N TRP A 19 -3.02 -1.66 13.20
CA TRP A 19 -2.29 -1.70 11.92
C TRP A 19 -3.23 -1.95 10.75
N HIS A 20 -4.11 -2.93 10.87
CA HIS A 20 -5.12 -3.20 9.86
C HIS A 20 -6.05 -1.99 9.70
N HIS A 21 -6.45 -1.36 10.80
CA HIS A 21 -7.28 -0.17 10.78
C HIS A 21 -6.59 1.04 10.11
N ALA A 22 -5.27 1.21 10.27
CA ALA A 22 -4.54 2.31 9.63
C ALA A 22 -4.70 2.33 8.09
N HIS A 23 -4.81 1.15 7.46
CA HIS A 23 -5.07 1.06 6.02
C HIS A 23 -6.42 1.64 5.57
N SER A 24 -7.38 1.81 6.49
CA SER A 24 -8.65 2.49 6.16
C SER A 24 -8.51 4.01 6.06
N HIS A 25 -7.46 4.58 6.65
CA HIS A 25 -7.16 6.02 6.58
C HIS A 25 -6.23 6.34 5.42
N TRP A 26 -5.25 5.47 5.19
CA TRP A 26 -4.28 5.59 4.13
C TRP A 26 -4.31 4.35 3.26
N SER A 27 -5.41 4.19 2.50
CA SER A 27 -5.46 3.29 1.37
C SER A 27 -4.56 3.86 0.28
N ALA A 28 -3.25 3.65 0.44
CA ALA A 28 -2.26 4.13 -0.50
C ALA A 28 -2.55 3.50 -1.87
N THR A 29 -3.02 4.34 -2.78
CA THR A 29 -3.09 3.98 -4.18
C THR A 29 -1.69 4.08 -4.78
N VAL A 30 -1.38 3.13 -5.67
CA VAL A 30 -0.08 3.04 -6.34
C VAL A 30 -0.34 3.16 -7.84
N ALA A 31 0.16 4.23 -8.44
CA ALA A 31 0.04 4.49 -9.86
C ALA A 31 1.04 3.65 -10.67
N CYS A 32 0.63 3.20 -11.85
CA CYS A 32 1.55 2.61 -12.80
C CYS A 32 2.47 3.70 -13.38
N PRO A 33 3.79 3.47 -13.48
CA PRO A 33 4.69 4.47 -14.06
C PRO A 33 4.63 4.53 -15.59
N TYR A 34 3.97 3.57 -16.24
CA TYR A 34 3.94 3.45 -17.70
C TYR A 34 2.57 3.78 -18.31
N CYS A 35 1.54 3.95 -17.49
CA CYS A 35 0.17 4.19 -17.95
C CYS A 35 -0.68 4.83 -16.84
N PRO A 36 -1.88 5.34 -17.13
CA PRO A 36 -2.70 6.07 -16.14
C PRO A 36 -3.42 5.16 -15.12
N HIS A 37 -3.17 3.85 -15.12
CA HIS A 37 -3.84 2.94 -14.18
C HIS A 37 -3.31 3.09 -12.75
N VAL A 38 -4.24 3.05 -11.80
CA VAL A 38 -3.99 3.18 -10.36
C VAL A 38 -4.53 1.96 -9.62
N TYR A 39 -3.77 1.45 -8.66
CA TYR A 39 -4.08 0.22 -7.93
C TYR A 39 -4.10 0.45 -6.43
N THR A 40 -5.00 -0.24 -5.72
CA THR A 40 -5.04 -0.22 -4.24
C THR A 40 -4.08 -1.22 -3.60
N ARG A 41 -3.43 -2.08 -4.40
CA ARG A 41 -2.51 -3.12 -3.94
C ARG A 41 -1.27 -3.23 -4.82
N LYS A 42 -0.12 -3.44 -4.18
CA LYS A 42 1.19 -3.56 -4.84
C LYS A 42 1.31 -4.79 -5.74
N ASP A 43 0.75 -5.92 -5.34
CA ASP A 43 0.76 -7.16 -6.11
C ASP A 43 -0.06 -7.05 -7.41
N ASN A 44 -1.21 -6.38 -7.34
CA ASN A 44 -2.01 -6.07 -8.52
C ASN A 44 -1.25 -5.19 -9.52
N LEU A 45 -0.53 -4.17 -9.03
CA LEU A 45 0.32 -3.34 -9.88
C LEU A 45 1.47 -4.16 -10.50
N LYS A 46 2.15 -5.02 -9.71
CA LYS A 46 3.20 -5.92 -10.23
C LYS A 46 2.69 -6.81 -11.36
N TYR A 47 1.53 -7.43 -11.16
CA TYR A 47 0.89 -8.27 -12.17
C TYR A 47 0.55 -7.47 -13.42
N HIS A 48 -0.06 -6.29 -13.25
CA HIS A 48 -0.38 -5.38 -14.36
C HIS A 48 0.86 -5.04 -15.18
N ILE A 49 1.94 -4.60 -14.53
CA ILE A 49 3.19 -4.26 -15.21
C ILE A 49 3.73 -5.48 -15.97
N LYS A 50 3.74 -6.67 -15.35
CA LYS A 50 4.20 -7.91 -16.01
C LYS A 50 3.35 -8.27 -17.23
N ALA A 51 2.05 -8.03 -17.19
CA ALA A 51 1.10 -8.42 -18.24
C ALA A 51 0.93 -7.37 -19.36
N LYS A 52 1.11 -6.08 -19.06
CA LYS A 52 0.82 -4.97 -19.98
C LYS A 52 2.06 -4.16 -20.38
N HIS A 53 3.15 -4.28 -19.63
CA HIS A 53 4.39 -3.52 -19.82
C HIS A 53 5.62 -4.42 -19.81
N SER A 54 5.50 -5.63 -20.37
CA SER A 54 6.54 -6.66 -20.49
C SER A 54 7.66 -6.22 -21.45
N ILE A 55 8.42 -5.18 -21.08
CA ILE A 55 9.61 -4.74 -21.79
C ILE A 55 10.79 -5.31 -21.03
N GLY A 56 11.62 -6.11 -21.72
CA GLY A 56 12.73 -6.87 -21.15
C GLY A 56 13.58 -6.07 -20.15
N SER A 57 14.03 -6.77 -19.11
CA SER A 57 15.13 -6.39 -18.20
C SER A 57 15.05 -5.11 -17.33
N HIS A 58 14.06 -4.23 -17.48
CA HIS A 58 14.01 -2.96 -16.69
C HIS A 58 13.07 -2.96 -15.45
N LEU A 59 12.52 -4.11 -15.05
CA LEU A 59 11.52 -4.19 -13.96
C LEU A 59 12.09 -4.03 -12.54
N ILE A 60 13.40 -4.25 -12.34
CA ILE A 60 13.99 -4.40 -11.01
C ILE A 60 14.08 -3.08 -10.20
N PRO A 61 14.46 -1.92 -10.78
CA PRO A 61 14.66 -0.70 -9.99
C PRO A 61 13.38 -0.14 -9.34
N TYR A 62 12.23 -0.22 -10.04
CA TYR A 62 10.98 0.38 -9.57
C TYR A 62 10.33 -0.40 -8.40
N LEU A 63 10.51 -1.72 -8.34
CA LEU A 63 9.93 -2.54 -7.27
C LEU A 63 10.57 -2.28 -5.89
N GLN A 64 11.83 -1.84 -5.89
CA GLN A 64 12.61 -1.47 -4.71
C GLN A 64 12.24 -0.07 -4.18
N THR A 65 12.02 0.93 -5.04
CA THR A 65 11.64 2.28 -4.58
C THR A 65 10.23 2.32 -3.97
N MET A 66 9.32 1.49 -4.47
CA MET A 66 7.96 1.37 -3.93
C MET A 66 7.89 0.83 -2.49
N SER A 67 8.86 0.04 -2.00
CA SER A 67 8.85 -0.41 -0.59
C SER A 67 9.19 0.72 0.37
N GLU A 68 9.98 1.70 -0.06
CA GLU A 68 10.39 2.83 0.79
C GLU A 68 9.30 3.90 0.88
N GLN A 69 8.64 4.23 -0.24
CA GLN A 69 7.50 5.16 -0.25
C GLN A 69 6.32 4.65 0.60
N TYR A 70 6.08 3.33 0.59
CA TYR A 70 5.04 2.70 1.42
C TYR A 70 5.36 2.80 2.92
N LYS A 71 6.63 2.73 3.32
CA LYS A 71 7.03 2.91 4.73
C LYS A 71 6.84 4.35 5.21
N GLN A 72 7.02 5.33 4.32
CA GLN A 72 6.82 6.75 4.63
C GLN A 72 5.34 7.12 4.83
N GLN A 73 4.40 6.38 4.22
CA GLN A 73 2.95 6.59 4.36
C GLN A 73 2.35 6.01 5.66
N ILE A 74 3.14 5.32 6.49
CA ILE A 74 2.70 4.68 7.75
C ILE A 74 3.31 5.40 8.97
N GLN A 75 3.82 6.62 8.82
CA GLN A 75 4.32 7.39 9.95
C GLN A 75 3.16 8.02 10.75
N PHE A 76 3.25 7.83 12.08
CA PHE A 76 2.32 8.33 13.09
C PHE A 76 2.42 9.84 13.31
#